data_AF-A0A942QQA8-F1
#
_entry.id   AF-A0A942QQA8-F1
#
_cell.length_a   1.000
_cell.length_b   1.000
_cell.length_c   1.000
_cell.angle_alpha   90.00
_cell.angle_beta   90.00
_cell.angle_gamma   90.00
#
_symmetry.space_group_name_H-M   'P 1'
#
loop_
_entity.id
_entity.type
_entity.pdbx_description
1 polymer ?
#
loop_
_entity_poly.entity_id
_entity_poly.type
_entity_poly.pdbx_seq_one_letter_code
_entity_poly.pdbx_strand_id
1 'polypeptide(L)' 'MKSVVLLAFLTLAGCSNPLVATNLTFGLDGVEANPTLSGDLGGATVTIDP' A
#
# COMPACT_ATOMS: atom_id res chain seq x y z
N MET A 1 -9.90 -13.11 5.28
CA MET A 1 -8.73 -12.21 5.18
C MET A 1 -7.97 -12.36 3.87
N LYS A 2 -7.70 -13.57 3.37
CA LYS A 2 -6.86 -13.80 2.17
C LYS A 2 -7.40 -13.21 0.85
N SER A 3 -8.71 -13.19 0.65
CA SER A 3 -9.33 -12.65 -0.59
C SER A 3 -9.35 -11.12 -0.66
N VAL A 4 -9.32 -10.43 0.49
CA VAL A 4 -9.32 -8.95 0.55
C VAL A 4 -7.98 -8.41 0.11
N VAL A 5 -6.90 -9.07 0.53
CA VAL A 5 -5.52 -8.77 0.12
C VAL A 5 -5.37 -8.95 -1.40
N LEU A 6 -5.94 -10.02 -1.96
CA LEU A 6 -5.89 -10.27 -3.40
C LEU A 6 -6.55 -9.15 -4.21
N LEU A 7 -7.71 -8.64 -3.74
CA LEU A 7 -8.40 -7.53 -4.39
C LEU A 7 -7.60 -6.23 -4.30
N ALA A 8 -6.99 -5.93 -3.15
CA ALA A 8 -6.15 -4.75 -2.96
C ALA A 8 -4.95 -4.74 -3.91
N PHE A 9 -4.31 -5.89 -4.12
CA PHE A 9 -3.24 -6.03 -5.11
C PHE A 9 -3.74 -5.92 -6.56
N LEU A 10 -4.94 -6.43 -6.86
CA LEU A 10 -5.53 -6.33 -8.19
C LEU A 10 -5.90 -4.87 -8.53
N THR A 11 -6.40 -4.11 -7.56
CA THR A 11 -6.64 -2.67 -7.72
C THR A 11 -5.33 -1.92 -7.91
N LEU A 12 -4.28 -2.27 -7.16
CA LEU A 12 -2.98 -1.63 -7.32
C LEU A 12 -2.32 -1.92 -8.68
N ALA A 13 -2.54 -3.12 -9.24
CA ALA A 13 -2.10 -3.46 -10.59
C ALA A 13 -2.83 -2.64 -11.68
N GLY A 14 -4.03 -2.12 -11.37
CA GLY A 14 -4.76 -1.18 -12.21
C GLY A 14 -4.39 0.29 -11.99
N CYS A 15 -3.57 0.62 -10.98
CA CYS A 15 -3.14 1.99 -10.75
C CYS A 15 -2.17 2.45 -11.85
N SER A 16 -2.44 3.59 -12.45
CA SER A 16 -1.45 4.39 -13.16
C SER A 16 -0.56 5.08 -12.12
N ASN A 17 0.75 5.09 -12.32
CA ASN A 17 1.75 5.62 -11.37
C ASN A 17 1.65 5.02 -9.95
N PRO A 18 1.88 3.70 -9.79
CA PRO A 18 1.92 3.09 -8.47
C PRO A 18 3.07 3.68 -7.64
N LEU A 19 2.75 4.18 -6.46
CA LEU A 19 3.65 4.70 -5.45
C LEU A 19 3.66 3.75 -4.25
N VAL A 20 4.85 3.30 -3.89
CA VAL A 20 5.07 2.49 -2.69
C VAL A 20 5.97 3.29 -1.77
N ALA A 21 5.40 3.76 -0.67
CA ALA A 21 6.15 4.39 0.42
C ALA A 21 6.17 3.44 1.61
N THR A 22 7.23 3.45 2.40
CA THR A 22 7.26 2.70 3.66
C THR A 22 7.87 3.59 4.72
N ASN A 23 7.17 3.74 5.83
CA ASN A 23 7.74 4.35 7.02
C ASN A 23 8.34 3.24 7.88
N LEU A 24 9.63 3.38 8.16
CA LEU A 24 10.37 2.47 9.03
C LEU A 24 10.57 3.15 10.38
N THR A 25 9.95 2.60 11.42
CA THR A 25 10.15 3.03 12.80
C THR A 25 11.14 2.07 13.44
N PHE A 26 12.26 2.60 13.95
CA PHE A 26 13.30 1.81 14.61
C PHE A 26 13.15 1.94 16.12
N GLY A 27 12.74 0.85 16.78
CA GLY A 27 12.54 0.77 18.23
C GLY A 27 13.42 -0.30 18.89
N LEU A 28 13.33 -0.39 20.22
CA LEU A 28 14.04 -1.42 21.00
C LEU A 28 13.55 -2.83 20.68
N ASP A 29 12.30 -2.97 20.22
CA ASP A 29 11.67 -4.24 19.84
C ASP A 29 11.89 -4.60 18.36
N GLY A 30 12.71 -3.83 17.64
CA GLY A 30 13.07 -4.07 16.24
C GLY A 30 12.55 -3.01 15.28
N VAL A 31 12.45 -3.38 13.99
CA VAL A 31 11.99 -2.50 12.92
C VAL A 31 10.52 -2.74 12.68
N GLU A 32 9.71 -1.71 12.87
CA GLU A 32 8.30 -1.70 12.49
C GLU A 32 8.17 -1.03 11.12
N ALA A 33 7.61 -1.73 10.15
CA ALA A 33 7.41 -1.23 8.79
C ALA A 33 5.91 -0.97 8.58
N ASN A 34 5.57 0.29 8.30
CA ASN A 34 4.22 0.70 7.88
C ASN A 34 4.26 1.07 6.39
N PRO A 35 4.02 0.11 5.48
CA PRO A 35 4.01 0.36 4.05
C PRO A 35 2.71 1.02 3.59
N THR A 36 2.80 2.22 3.03
CA THR A 36 1.67 2.89 2.39
C THR A 36 1.72 2.68 0.87
N LEU A 37 0.64 2.19 0.29
CA LEU A 37 0.51 1.95 -1.15
C LEU A 37 -0.45 2.99 -1.73
N SER A 38 -0.04 3.72 -2.76
CA SER A 38 -0.90 4.69 -3.44
C SER A 38 -0.78 4.64 -4.98
N GLY A 39 -1.76 5.19 -5.69
CA GLY A 39 -1.72 5.30 -7.15
C GLY A 39 -3.05 5.72 -7.74
N ASP A 40 -3.10 6.01 -9.04
CA ASP A 40 -4.29 6.54 -9.70
C ASP A 40 -5.12 5.43 -10.38
N LEU A 41 -6.34 5.23 -9.94
CA LEU A 41 -7.33 4.31 -10.53
C LEU A 41 -8.46 5.11 -11.17
N GLY A 42 -8.55 5.07 -12.51
CA GLY A 42 -9.64 5.73 -13.24
C GLY A 42 -9.72 7.25 -13.04
N GLY A 43 -8.59 7.91 -12.77
CA GLY A 43 -8.52 9.35 -12.50
C GLY A 43 -8.71 9.75 -11.03
N ALA A 44 -8.85 8.78 -10.11
CA ALA A 44 -8.89 9.01 -8.67
C ALA A 44 -7.66 8.42 -7.98
N THR A 45 -7.05 9.16 -7.06
CA THR A 45 -5.94 8.67 -6.25
C THR A 45 -6.44 7.78 -5.13
N VAL A 46 -6.00 6.53 -5.12
CA VAL A 46 -6.30 5.52 -4.10
C VAL A 46 -5.08 5.40 -3.20
N THR A 47 -5.30 5.36 -1.88
CA THR A 47 -4.26 5.14 -0.86
C THR A 47 -4.71 4.02 0.07
N ILE A 48 -3.83 3.06 0.33
CA ILE A 48 -4.01 1.94 1.24
C ILE A 48 -2.98 2.13 2.35
N ASP A 49 -3.48 2.39 3.56
CA ASP A 49 -2.71 2.45 4.80
C ASP A 49 -3.05 1.19 5.61
N PRO A 50 -2.05 0.32 5.92
CA PRO A 50 -2.26 -0.99 6.55
C PRO A 50 -2.67 -0.91 8.03
#